data_AF-A0A947HGI3-F1
#
_entry.id   AF-A0A947HGI3-F1
#
_cell.length_a   1.000
_cell.length_b   1.000
_cell.length_c   1.000
_cell.angle_alpha   90.00
_cell.angle_beta   90.00
_cell.angle_gamma   90.00
#
_symmetry.space_group_name_H-M   'P 1'
#
loop_
_entity.id
_entity.type
_entity.pdbx_description
1 polymer ?
#
loop_
_entity_poly.entity_id
_entity_poly.type
_entity_poly.pdbx_seq_one_letter_code
_entity_poly.pdbx_strand_id
1 'polypeptide(L)'
;MSNGNPIWCAPTGGSGARGAVLVGQVIDSDPAVRSTGVDPGFTFGARTLRSPDVAVGVPDRPGWISSVPPLAVEIADRGQDENDLQAKIAEFLEAGTQVIWVVRLQPPRHVEVHRPGKSMVRAGVGELLSAPGILKNPIPVEALWDRDVAHDVTFQNLLERRGIESLDRIRDEAREEGRLEGDEHATRRLLETARATLRRAIAGQGLPLSVHADAAISSCADLATLMNWSMAIASGAIPDALAPGA
;
A
#
# COMPACT_ATOMS: atom_id res chain seq x y z
N MET A 1 -13.59 -19.06 29.17
CA MET A 1 -14.56 -19.98 29.82
C MET A 1 -15.08 -20.96 28.79
N SER A 2 -15.07 -22.25 29.09
CA SER A 2 -15.65 -23.30 28.24
C SER A 2 -16.73 -24.05 29.00
N ASN A 3 -17.95 -24.06 28.48
CA ASN A 3 -19.10 -24.73 29.08
C ASN A 3 -19.35 -24.35 30.56
N GLY A 4 -18.97 -23.13 30.92
CA GLY A 4 -19.10 -22.56 32.26
C GLY A 4 -17.93 -22.87 33.20
N ASN A 5 -16.87 -23.50 32.71
CA ASN A 5 -15.64 -23.72 33.46
C ASN A 5 -14.62 -22.62 33.12
N PRO A 6 -14.00 -21.99 34.14
CA PRO A 6 -12.92 -21.03 33.90
C PRO A 6 -11.73 -21.74 33.24
N ILE A 7 -11.06 -21.03 32.34
CA ILE A 7 -9.82 -21.48 31.70
C ILE A 7 -8.73 -20.54 32.17
N TRP A 8 -7.60 -21.11 32.57
CA TRP A 8 -6.43 -20.32 32.91
C TRP A 8 -5.78 -19.78 31.64
N CYS A 9 -5.71 -18.46 31.51
CA CYS A 9 -4.99 -17.79 30.41
C CYS A 9 -3.57 -17.47 30.87
N ALA A 10 -2.60 -18.30 30.45
CA ALA A 10 -1.20 -18.02 30.70
C ALA A 10 -0.74 -16.80 29.88
N PRO A 11 0.23 -16.00 30.36
CA PRO A 11 0.79 -14.92 29.56
C PRO A 11 1.51 -15.45 28.32
N THR A 12 1.36 -14.74 27.20
CA THR A 12 1.96 -15.09 25.91
C THR A 12 3.46 -14.82 25.89
N GLY A 13 4.25 -15.78 25.41
CA GLY A 13 5.70 -15.63 25.20
C GLY A 13 6.03 -14.63 24.08
N GLY A 14 7.30 -14.19 24.00
CA GLY A 14 7.71 -13.12 23.09
C GLY A 14 7.50 -13.42 21.59
N SER A 15 7.66 -14.68 21.19
CA SER A 15 7.37 -15.19 19.84
C SER A 15 5.88 -15.06 19.48
N GLY A 16 4.99 -15.53 20.36
CA GLY A 16 3.54 -15.41 20.18
C GLY A 16 3.07 -13.96 20.19
N ALA A 17 3.57 -13.15 21.13
CA ALA A 17 3.20 -11.73 21.22
C ALA A 17 3.61 -10.93 19.98
N ARG A 18 4.82 -11.16 19.44
CA ARG A 18 5.24 -10.54 18.16
C ARG A 18 4.47 -11.11 16.97
N GLY A 19 4.17 -12.41 16.98
CA GLY A 19 3.36 -13.07 15.98
C GLY A 19 1.98 -12.44 15.85
N ALA A 20 1.30 -12.17 16.98
CA ALA A 20 -0.04 -11.56 16.98
C ALA A 20 -0.07 -10.20 16.29
N VAL A 21 0.97 -9.37 16.49
CA VAL A 21 1.11 -8.08 15.80
C VAL A 21 1.26 -8.27 14.29
N LEU A 22 2.14 -9.17 13.85
CA LEU A 22 2.38 -9.41 12.42
C LEU A 22 1.14 -10.00 11.73
N VAL A 23 0.57 -11.05 12.32
CA VAL A 23 -0.65 -11.70 11.82
C VAL A 23 -1.80 -10.70 11.73
N GLY A 24 -2.02 -9.93 12.79
CA GLY A 24 -3.04 -8.88 12.83
C GLY A 24 -2.84 -7.85 11.73
N GLN A 25 -1.63 -7.31 11.59
CA GLN A 25 -1.30 -6.32 10.56
C GLN A 25 -1.53 -6.85 9.13
N VAL A 26 -1.06 -8.06 8.84
CA VAL A 26 -1.20 -8.68 7.52
C VAL A 26 -2.68 -8.86 7.17
N ILE A 27 -3.47 -9.42 8.09
CA ILE A 27 -4.89 -9.68 7.85
C ILE A 27 -5.71 -8.38 7.80
N ASP A 28 -5.48 -7.44 8.71
CA ASP A 28 -6.23 -6.19 8.80
C ASP A 28 -6.06 -5.32 7.56
N SER A 29 -4.86 -5.37 6.98
CA SER A 29 -4.54 -4.61 5.78
C SER A 29 -5.29 -5.10 4.54
N ASP A 30 -5.73 -6.37 4.48
CA ASP A 30 -6.38 -6.96 3.30
C ASP A 30 -7.59 -6.12 2.84
N PRO A 31 -7.76 -5.86 1.53
CA PRO A 31 -8.83 -4.98 1.05
C PRO A 31 -10.27 -5.46 1.34
N ALA A 32 -10.50 -6.76 1.55
CA ALA A 32 -11.81 -7.29 1.95
C ALA A 32 -12.06 -7.21 3.46
N VAL A 33 -11.00 -7.01 4.27
CA VAL A 33 -11.10 -6.98 5.73
C VAL A 33 -11.45 -5.57 6.21
N ARG A 34 -12.53 -5.48 6.99
CA ARG A 34 -12.98 -4.21 7.59
C ARG A 34 -12.33 -3.95 8.94
N SER A 35 -12.14 -5.00 9.73
CA SER A 35 -11.54 -4.90 11.05
C SER A 35 -10.99 -6.24 11.51
N THR A 36 -9.96 -6.17 12.33
CA THR A 36 -9.43 -7.27 13.12
C THR A 36 -9.38 -6.90 14.60
N GLY A 37 -9.15 -7.88 15.46
CA GLY A 37 -8.84 -7.65 16.86
C GLY A 37 -7.89 -8.70 17.39
N VAL A 38 -7.08 -8.30 18.38
CA VAL A 38 -6.18 -9.16 19.14
C VAL A 38 -6.85 -9.49 20.47
N ASP A 39 -6.81 -10.77 20.84
CA ASP A 39 -7.52 -11.31 22.02
C ASP A 39 -9.01 -10.90 22.14
N PRO A 40 -9.81 -10.92 21.05
CA PRO A 40 -11.22 -10.56 21.13
C PRO A 40 -12.04 -11.64 21.86
N GLY A 41 -12.74 -11.26 22.93
CA GLY A 41 -13.65 -12.16 23.65
C GLY A 41 -14.99 -12.37 22.92
N PHE A 42 -15.19 -13.57 22.38
CA PHE A 42 -16.44 -14.01 21.75
C PHE A 42 -17.28 -14.86 22.70
N THR A 43 -18.55 -14.48 22.86
CA THR A 43 -19.55 -15.22 23.62
C THR A 43 -20.51 -15.91 22.65
N PHE A 44 -20.47 -17.24 22.60
CA PHE A 44 -21.33 -18.06 21.76
C PHE A 44 -21.81 -19.27 22.57
N GLY A 45 -23.11 -19.53 22.53
CA GLY A 45 -23.74 -20.41 23.52
C GLY A 45 -23.82 -19.76 24.92
N ALA A 46 -24.72 -20.26 25.77
CA ALA A 46 -25.03 -19.62 27.05
C ALA A 46 -23.89 -19.65 28.08
N ARG A 47 -22.83 -20.44 27.84
CA ARG A 47 -21.79 -20.75 28.83
C ARG A 47 -20.36 -20.75 28.26
N THR A 48 -20.15 -20.19 27.07
CA THR A 48 -18.81 -20.22 26.44
C THR A 48 -18.38 -18.80 26.09
N LEU A 49 -17.17 -18.45 26.53
CA LEU A 49 -16.46 -17.22 26.25
C LEU A 49 -15.03 -17.60 25.85
N ARG A 50 -14.72 -17.52 24.56
CA ARG A 50 -13.41 -17.87 24.01
C ARG A 50 -12.79 -16.66 23.33
N SER A 51 -11.48 -16.60 23.33
CA SER A 51 -10.71 -15.51 22.74
C SER A 51 -9.63 -16.12 21.85
N PRO A 52 -9.71 -16.03 20.52
CA PRO A 52 -8.59 -16.36 19.64
C PRO A 52 -7.51 -15.29 19.76
N ASP A 53 -6.29 -15.57 19.31
CA ASP A 53 -5.20 -14.59 19.38
C ASP A 53 -5.45 -13.44 18.40
N VAL A 54 -5.97 -13.76 17.21
CA VAL A 54 -6.42 -12.76 16.21
C VAL A 54 -7.75 -13.21 15.60
N ALA A 55 -8.67 -12.28 15.33
CA ALA A 55 -9.88 -12.57 14.57
C ALA A 55 -10.25 -11.46 13.59
N VAL A 56 -10.94 -11.86 12.51
CA VAL A 56 -11.57 -10.94 11.55
C VAL A 56 -12.98 -10.58 12.02
N GLY A 57 -13.42 -9.35 11.75
CA GLY A 57 -14.79 -8.90 11.98
C GLY A 57 -15.07 -8.47 13.43
N VAL A 58 -14.05 -7.98 14.13
CA VAL A 58 -14.17 -7.49 15.51
C VAL A 58 -14.76 -6.07 15.49
N PRO A 59 -15.90 -5.82 16.16
CA PRO A 59 -16.54 -4.50 16.17
C PRO A 59 -15.86 -3.54 17.14
N ASP A 60 -15.81 -2.26 16.78
CA ASP A 60 -15.34 -1.18 17.67
C ASP A 60 -16.45 -0.74 18.63
N ARG A 61 -16.69 -1.56 19.67
CA ARG A 61 -17.62 -1.24 20.76
C ARG A 61 -17.27 -1.99 22.05
N PRO A 62 -17.63 -1.46 23.22
CA PRO A 62 -17.38 -2.13 24.50
C PRO A 62 -18.12 -3.47 24.64
N GLY A 63 -17.56 -4.37 25.45
CA GLY A 63 -18.19 -5.62 25.89
C GLY A 63 -17.82 -6.85 25.06
N TRP A 64 -18.42 -8.00 25.42
CA TRP A 64 -18.17 -9.28 24.73
C TRP A 64 -18.89 -9.35 23.38
N ILE A 65 -18.25 -9.98 22.41
CA ILE A 65 -18.76 -10.08 21.05
C ILE A 65 -19.73 -11.26 20.97
N SER A 66 -21.02 -10.98 20.85
CA SER A 66 -22.09 -11.99 20.81
C SER A 66 -22.28 -12.59 19.41
N SER A 67 -21.21 -13.14 18.85
CA SER A 67 -21.17 -13.83 17.55
C SER A 67 -19.94 -14.74 17.49
N VAL A 68 -19.62 -15.28 16.31
CA VAL A 68 -18.35 -15.96 16.03
C VAL A 68 -17.61 -15.25 14.89
N PRO A 69 -16.27 -15.27 14.87
CA PRO A 69 -15.53 -14.70 13.76
C PRO A 69 -15.60 -15.62 12.52
N PRO A 70 -15.62 -15.06 11.29
CA PRO A 70 -15.51 -15.88 10.08
C PRO A 70 -14.13 -16.53 9.95
N LEU A 71 -13.06 -15.83 10.37
CA LEU A 71 -11.69 -16.34 10.48
C LEU A 71 -11.15 -16.04 11.88
N ALA A 72 -10.69 -17.08 12.58
CA ALA A 72 -9.91 -16.99 13.80
C ALA A 72 -8.50 -17.51 13.58
N VAL A 73 -7.52 -16.94 14.28
CA VAL A 73 -6.12 -17.36 14.24
C VAL A 73 -5.62 -17.64 15.66
N GLU A 74 -4.94 -18.75 15.80
CA GLU A 74 -4.20 -19.19 16.99
C GLU A 74 -2.71 -19.23 16.67
N ILE A 75 -1.88 -18.80 17.59
CA ILE A 75 -0.42 -18.73 17.45
C ILE A 75 0.19 -19.64 18.50
N ALA A 76 0.49 -20.86 18.07
CA ALA A 76 1.00 -21.89 18.95
C ALA A 76 2.53 -21.94 18.92
N ASP A 77 3.12 -21.77 20.09
CA ASP A 77 4.55 -21.96 20.32
C ASP A 77 4.79 -23.05 21.39
N ARG A 78 6.06 -23.24 21.78
CA ARG A 78 6.44 -24.19 22.84
C ARG A 78 5.64 -23.94 24.12
N GLY A 79 5.04 -25.02 24.64
CA GLY A 79 4.26 -24.99 25.88
C GLY A 79 2.76 -24.79 25.68
N GLN A 80 2.29 -24.70 24.43
CA GLN A 80 0.86 -24.74 24.12
C GLN A 80 0.21 -26.01 24.68
N ASP A 81 -0.93 -25.85 25.35
CA ASP A 81 -1.80 -26.97 25.70
C ASP A 81 -2.57 -27.38 24.43
N GLU A 82 -2.19 -28.52 23.85
CA GLU A 82 -2.80 -29.03 22.63
C GLU A 82 -4.25 -29.49 22.86
N ASN A 83 -4.58 -30.01 24.04
CA ASN A 83 -5.95 -30.47 24.30
C ASN A 83 -6.91 -29.29 24.41
N ASP A 84 -6.51 -28.22 25.11
CA ASP A 84 -7.32 -26.99 25.15
C ASP A 84 -7.40 -26.33 23.77
N LEU A 85 -6.30 -26.31 23.01
CA LEU A 85 -6.30 -25.78 21.64
C LEU A 85 -7.27 -26.56 20.74
N GLN A 86 -7.25 -27.90 20.77
CA GLN A 86 -8.19 -28.71 19.98
C GLN A 86 -9.64 -28.51 20.43
N ALA A 87 -9.90 -28.38 21.74
CA ALA A 87 -11.23 -28.06 22.25
C ALA A 87 -11.71 -26.69 21.77
N LYS A 88 -10.84 -25.67 21.81
CA LYS A 88 -11.12 -24.32 21.32
C LYS A 88 -11.43 -24.31 19.82
N ILE A 89 -10.66 -25.03 19.02
CA ILE A 89 -10.89 -25.19 17.58
C ILE A 89 -12.27 -25.80 17.32
N ALA A 90 -12.59 -26.92 17.99
CA ALA A 90 -13.87 -27.59 17.83
C ALA A 90 -15.05 -26.69 18.22
N GLU A 91 -14.95 -26.00 19.35
CA GLU A 91 -15.99 -25.08 19.84
C GLU A 91 -16.27 -23.94 18.85
N PHE A 92 -15.24 -23.29 18.29
CA PHE A 92 -15.42 -22.23 17.30
C PHE A 92 -16.03 -22.76 15.99
N LEU A 93 -15.55 -23.89 15.48
CA LEU A 93 -16.08 -24.48 14.24
C LEU A 93 -17.53 -24.94 14.40
N GLU A 94 -17.88 -25.55 15.53
CA GLU A 94 -19.25 -25.95 15.84
C GLU A 94 -20.19 -24.74 15.98
N ALA A 95 -19.68 -23.64 16.54
CA ALA A 95 -20.43 -22.39 16.68
C ALA A 95 -20.54 -21.57 15.38
N GLY A 96 -19.86 -21.99 14.30
CA GLY A 96 -20.04 -21.43 12.95
C GLY A 96 -18.86 -20.63 12.39
N THR A 97 -17.70 -20.63 13.04
CA THR A 97 -16.47 -20.08 12.43
C THR A 97 -16.13 -20.87 11.17
N GLN A 98 -15.87 -20.16 10.06
CA GLN A 98 -15.72 -20.78 8.74
C GLN A 98 -14.34 -21.40 8.56
N VAL A 99 -13.31 -20.80 9.16
CA VAL A 99 -11.94 -21.27 9.10
C VAL A 99 -11.17 -20.83 10.34
N ILE A 100 -10.31 -21.72 10.84
CA ILE A 100 -9.33 -21.42 11.88
C ILE A 100 -7.95 -21.72 11.35
N TRP A 101 -7.03 -20.78 11.53
CA TRP A 101 -5.61 -20.97 11.24
C TRP A 101 -4.84 -21.14 12.54
N VAL A 102 -4.04 -22.19 12.64
CA VAL A 102 -3.09 -22.37 13.75
C VAL A 102 -1.68 -22.17 13.20
N VAL A 103 -1.05 -21.06 13.58
CA VAL A 103 0.32 -20.73 13.22
C VAL A 103 1.26 -21.47 14.16
N ARG A 104 1.97 -22.48 13.66
CA ARG A 104 2.94 -23.26 14.43
C ARG A 104 4.31 -22.60 14.32
N LEU A 105 4.79 -21.99 15.40
CA LEU A 105 6.06 -21.25 15.43
C LEU A 105 7.31 -22.12 15.64
N GLN A 106 7.11 -23.36 16.12
CA GLN A 106 8.18 -24.34 16.26
C GLN A 106 8.57 -24.94 14.90
N PRO A 107 9.87 -25.11 14.60
CA PRO A 107 10.31 -25.77 13.38
C PRO A 107 9.83 -27.23 13.28
N PRO A 108 9.40 -27.70 12.10
CA PRO A 108 9.16 -26.92 10.88
C PRO A 108 7.94 -26.02 11.02
N ARG A 109 8.12 -24.71 10.78
CA ARG A 109 7.03 -23.73 10.84
C ARG A 109 6.03 -23.98 9.73
N HIS A 110 4.76 -23.90 10.07
CA HIS A 110 3.66 -24.13 9.15
C HIS A 110 2.37 -23.56 9.74
N VAL A 111 1.32 -23.55 8.94
CA VAL A 111 -0.03 -23.22 9.37
C VAL A 111 -0.92 -24.44 9.21
N GLU A 112 -1.65 -24.78 10.25
CA GLU A 112 -2.76 -25.74 10.15
C GLU A 112 -4.04 -24.98 9.80
N VAL A 113 -4.75 -25.47 8.79
CA VAL A 113 -6.01 -24.91 8.33
C VAL A 113 -7.13 -25.86 8.69
N HIS A 114 -7.98 -25.41 9.60
CA HIS A 114 -9.13 -26.15 10.11
C HIS A 114 -10.43 -25.57 9.54
N ARG A 115 -11.32 -26.43 9.06
CA ARG A 115 -12.62 -26.05 8.47
C ARG A 115 -13.72 -27.00 8.94
N PRO A 116 -14.99 -26.56 9.03
CA PRO A 116 -16.09 -27.41 9.47
C PRO A 116 -16.23 -28.68 8.63
N GLY A 117 -16.24 -29.85 9.29
CA GLY A 117 -16.42 -31.15 8.64
C GLY A 117 -15.31 -31.57 7.67
N LYS A 118 -14.13 -30.91 7.70
CA LYS A 118 -12.97 -31.25 6.87
C LYS A 118 -11.80 -31.67 7.74
N SER A 119 -10.98 -32.58 7.22
CA SER A 119 -9.68 -32.89 7.81
C SER A 119 -8.78 -31.65 7.77
N MET A 120 -7.98 -31.48 8.82
CA MET A 120 -6.97 -30.44 8.91
C MET A 120 -5.95 -30.56 7.77
N VAL A 121 -5.60 -29.41 7.18
CA VAL A 121 -4.60 -29.31 6.10
C VAL A 121 -3.42 -28.49 6.61
N ARG A 122 -2.20 -28.91 6.28
CA ARG A 122 -0.97 -28.17 6.57
C ARG A 122 -0.56 -27.33 5.38
N ALA A 123 -0.22 -26.06 5.63
CA ALA A 123 0.42 -25.17 4.68
C ALA A 123 1.82 -24.77 5.18
N GLY A 124 2.86 -25.03 4.40
CA GLY A 124 4.26 -24.77 4.72
C GLY A 124 4.82 -23.52 4.04
N VAL A 125 6.12 -23.29 4.25
CA VAL A 125 6.91 -22.25 3.57
C VAL A 125 6.79 -22.41 2.05
N GLY A 126 6.61 -21.29 1.33
CA GLY A 126 6.39 -21.23 -0.10
C GLY A 126 4.93 -21.43 -0.54
N GLU A 127 4.04 -21.81 0.38
CA GLU A 127 2.61 -21.97 0.09
C GLU A 127 1.82 -20.71 0.46
N LEU A 128 0.64 -20.60 -0.15
CA LEU A 128 -0.27 -19.48 0.05
C LEU A 128 -1.50 -19.92 0.85
N LEU A 129 -1.90 -19.10 1.81
CA LEU A 129 -3.13 -19.25 2.57
C LEU A 129 -4.24 -18.44 1.94
N SER A 130 -5.36 -19.11 1.65
CA SER A 130 -6.57 -18.46 1.14
C SER A 130 -7.74 -18.64 2.11
N ALA A 131 -8.54 -17.59 2.27
CA ALA A 131 -9.85 -17.64 2.94
C ALA A 131 -10.90 -16.95 2.06
N PRO A 132 -11.42 -17.62 1.00
CA PRO A 132 -12.36 -17.04 0.07
C PRO A 132 -13.60 -16.49 0.76
N GLY A 133 -14.03 -15.27 0.37
CA GLY A 133 -15.16 -14.57 0.99
C GLY A 133 -14.83 -13.89 2.33
N ILE A 134 -13.61 -14.03 2.83
CA ILE A 134 -13.11 -13.35 4.03
C ILE A 134 -11.94 -12.43 3.67
N LEU A 135 -10.95 -12.97 2.95
CA LEU A 135 -9.80 -12.24 2.42
C LEU A 135 -9.95 -12.07 0.91
N LYS A 136 -9.47 -10.94 0.39
CA LYS A 136 -9.34 -10.72 -1.04
C LYS A 136 -8.07 -11.40 -1.56
N ASN A 137 -6.96 -11.21 -0.85
CA ASN A 137 -5.64 -11.60 -1.29
C ASN A 137 -5.16 -12.86 -0.54
N PRO A 138 -4.48 -13.79 -1.22
CA PRO A 138 -3.82 -14.90 -0.54
C PRO A 138 -2.61 -14.40 0.26
N ILE A 139 -2.34 -15.03 1.40
CA ILE A 139 -1.23 -14.66 2.30
C ILE A 139 -0.12 -15.72 2.20
N PRO A 140 1.12 -15.35 1.85
CA PRO A 140 2.28 -16.24 2.02
C PRO A 140 2.38 -16.72 3.46
N VAL A 141 2.54 -18.02 3.66
CA VAL A 141 2.59 -18.63 5.00
C VAL A 141 3.65 -17.95 5.90
N GLU A 142 4.78 -17.58 5.32
CA GLU A 142 5.89 -16.91 5.98
C GLU A 142 5.53 -15.54 6.53
N ALA A 143 4.56 -14.83 5.93
CA ALA A 143 4.11 -13.52 6.40
C ALA A 143 3.56 -13.55 7.83
N LEU A 144 3.24 -14.74 8.37
CA LEU A 144 2.73 -14.88 9.74
C LEU A 144 3.84 -14.93 10.81
N TRP A 145 5.12 -14.93 10.42
CA TRP A 145 6.24 -14.87 11.37
C TRP A 145 7.51 -14.17 10.85
N ASP A 146 7.65 -14.01 9.54
CA ASP A 146 8.71 -13.24 8.92
C ASP A 146 8.25 -11.79 8.75
N ARG A 147 9.00 -10.87 9.35
CA ARG A 147 8.64 -9.46 9.40
C ARG A 147 8.69 -8.80 8.03
N ASP A 148 9.69 -9.14 7.22
CA ASP A 148 9.89 -8.48 5.94
C ASP A 148 8.80 -8.94 4.96
N VAL A 149 8.48 -10.24 4.97
CA VAL A 149 7.35 -10.78 4.21
C VAL A 149 6.01 -10.19 4.68
N ALA A 150 5.78 -10.05 5.99
CA ALA A 150 4.60 -9.40 6.55
C ALA A 150 4.44 -7.95 6.06
N HIS A 151 5.53 -7.18 6.10
CA HIS A 151 5.53 -5.79 5.68
C HIS A 151 5.26 -5.64 4.18
N ASP A 152 5.85 -6.50 3.35
CA ASP A 152 5.62 -6.49 1.91
C ASP A 152 4.13 -6.77 1.60
N VAL A 153 3.54 -7.79 2.22
CA VAL A 153 2.11 -8.11 2.04
C VAL A 153 1.23 -6.96 2.53
N THR A 154 1.53 -6.41 3.71
CA THR A 154 0.80 -5.26 4.26
C THR A 154 0.83 -4.09 3.29
N PHE A 155 2.01 -3.79 2.77
CA PHE A 155 2.23 -2.66 1.91
C PHE A 155 1.47 -2.80 0.59
N GLN A 156 1.50 -3.98 -0.04
CA GLN A 156 0.69 -4.25 -1.24
C GLN A 156 -0.81 -4.12 -0.98
N ASN A 157 -1.30 -4.68 0.12
CA ASN A 157 -2.70 -4.56 0.50
C ASN A 157 -3.13 -3.09 0.70
N LEU A 158 -2.27 -2.26 1.30
CA LEU A 158 -2.53 -0.82 1.49
C LEU A 158 -2.55 -0.05 0.16
N LEU A 159 -1.71 -0.40 -0.81
CA LEU A 159 -1.77 0.17 -2.16
C LEU A 159 -3.10 -0.17 -2.82
N GLU A 160 -3.51 -1.44 -2.79
CA GLU A 160 -4.76 -1.88 -3.39
C GLU A 160 -5.99 -1.20 -2.77
N ARG A 161 -5.98 -0.97 -1.45
CA ARG A 161 -7.05 -0.21 -0.77
C ARG A 161 -7.15 1.23 -1.23
N ARG A 162 -6.07 1.80 -1.77
CA ARG A 162 -6.04 3.11 -2.41
C ARG A 162 -6.33 3.06 -3.91
N GLY A 163 -6.64 1.90 -4.47
CA GLY A 163 -6.84 1.71 -5.91
C GLY A 163 -5.53 1.73 -6.70
N ILE A 164 -4.40 1.50 -6.04
CA ILE A 164 -3.07 1.50 -6.65
C ILE A 164 -2.63 0.06 -6.83
N GLU A 165 -2.33 -0.33 -8.07
CA GLU A 165 -1.92 -1.70 -8.40
C GLU A 165 -0.50 -2.02 -7.90
N SER A 166 0.43 -1.08 -8.02
CA SER A 166 1.83 -1.29 -7.60
C SER A 166 2.57 0.03 -7.35
N LEU A 167 3.68 -0.04 -6.62
CA LEU A 167 4.62 1.08 -6.50
C LEU A 167 5.26 1.46 -7.83
N ASP A 168 5.53 0.48 -8.68
CA ASP A 168 6.21 0.74 -9.95
C ASP A 168 5.31 1.56 -10.88
N ARG A 169 4.00 1.32 -10.84
CA ARG A 169 3.01 2.18 -11.52
C ARG A 169 3.13 3.65 -11.07
N ILE A 170 3.19 3.91 -9.75
CA ILE A 170 3.36 5.27 -9.22
C ILE A 170 4.69 5.87 -9.70
N ARG A 171 5.78 5.08 -9.67
CA ARG A 171 7.10 5.54 -10.09
C ARG A 171 7.15 5.88 -11.56
N ASP A 172 6.46 5.11 -12.40
CA ASP A 172 6.44 5.33 -13.84
C ASP A 172 5.59 6.55 -14.20
N GLU A 173 4.45 6.75 -13.55
CA GLU A 173 3.65 7.99 -13.67
C GLU A 173 4.48 9.22 -13.28
N ALA A 174 5.13 9.18 -12.12
CA ALA A 174 5.96 10.29 -11.65
C ALA A 174 7.16 10.59 -12.57
N ARG A 175 7.76 9.56 -13.19
CA ARG A 175 8.85 9.74 -14.17
C ARG A 175 8.36 10.41 -15.46
N GLU A 176 7.14 10.09 -15.90
CA GLU A 176 6.55 10.70 -17.09
C GLU A 176 6.21 12.17 -16.85
N GLU A 177 5.55 12.47 -15.73
CA GLU A 177 5.24 13.85 -15.32
C GLU A 177 6.52 14.68 -15.21
N GLY A 178 7.55 14.15 -14.54
CA GLY A 178 8.84 14.82 -14.41
C GLY A 178 9.55 15.06 -15.76
N ARG A 179 9.33 14.19 -16.76
CA ARG A 179 9.86 14.40 -18.12
C ARG A 179 9.15 15.55 -18.83
N LEU A 180 7.81 15.56 -18.78
CA LEU A 180 7.00 16.61 -19.39
C LEU A 180 7.31 17.98 -18.79
N GLU A 181 7.35 18.08 -17.46
CA GLU A 181 7.75 19.32 -16.78
C GLU A 181 9.17 19.73 -17.16
N GLY A 182 10.10 18.77 -17.22
CA GLY A 182 11.49 19.00 -17.63
C GLY A 182 11.59 19.60 -19.03
N ASP A 183 10.85 19.07 -19.99
CA ASP A 183 10.82 19.52 -21.38
C ASP A 183 10.19 20.92 -21.51
N GLU A 184 9.12 21.20 -20.76
CA GLU A 184 8.52 22.53 -20.69
C GLU A 184 9.50 23.56 -20.11
N HIS A 185 10.16 23.21 -19.01
CA HIS A 185 11.17 24.07 -18.38
C HIS A 185 12.39 24.27 -19.28
N ALA A 186 12.81 23.26 -20.05
CA ALA A 186 13.88 23.38 -21.03
C ALA A 186 13.50 24.32 -22.18
N THR A 187 12.30 24.14 -22.74
CA THR A 187 11.76 24.99 -23.82
C THR A 187 11.65 26.44 -23.37
N ARG A 188 11.11 26.70 -22.18
CA ARG A 188 11.00 28.04 -21.60
C ARG A 188 12.36 28.71 -21.46
N ARG A 189 13.37 27.99 -20.93
CA ARG A 189 14.74 28.50 -20.78
C ARG A 189 15.41 28.79 -22.13
N LEU A 190 15.20 27.94 -23.13
CA LEU A 190 15.72 28.18 -24.48
C LEU A 190 15.12 29.44 -25.11
N LEU A 191 13.79 29.61 -25.01
CA LEU A 191 13.11 30.81 -25.49
C LEU A 191 13.60 32.07 -24.78
N GLU A 192 13.72 32.05 -23.45
CA GLU A 192 14.26 33.18 -22.67
C GLU A 192 15.70 33.52 -23.09
N THR A 193 16.53 32.50 -23.29
CA THR A 193 17.92 32.67 -23.73
C THR A 193 17.98 33.27 -25.14
N ALA A 194 17.18 32.77 -26.08
CA ALA A 194 17.12 33.27 -27.45
C ALA A 194 16.61 34.72 -27.50
N ARG A 195 15.56 35.06 -26.74
CA ARG A 195 15.06 36.43 -26.59
C ARG A 195 16.13 37.38 -26.03
N ALA A 196 16.83 36.96 -24.97
CA ALA A 196 17.91 37.75 -24.38
C ALA A 196 19.08 37.95 -25.37
N THR A 197 19.40 36.92 -26.16
CA THR A 197 20.45 36.96 -27.18
C THR A 197 20.09 37.94 -28.30
N LEU A 198 18.86 37.86 -28.82
CA LEU A 198 18.36 38.77 -29.84
C LEU A 198 18.41 40.24 -29.38
N ARG A 199 17.96 40.52 -28.15
CA ARG A 199 18.06 41.88 -27.57
C ARG A 199 19.49 42.39 -27.50
N ARG A 200 20.44 41.53 -27.12
CA ARG A 200 21.87 41.87 -27.11
C ARG A 200 22.40 42.13 -28.52
N ALA A 201 22.00 41.34 -29.52
CA ALA A 201 22.40 41.55 -30.90
C ALA A 201 21.91 42.90 -31.45
N ILE A 202 20.66 43.28 -31.17
CA ILE A 202 20.09 44.58 -31.54
C ILE A 202 20.88 45.72 -30.89
N ALA A 203 21.15 45.62 -29.59
CA ALA A 203 21.93 46.62 -28.86
C ALA A 203 23.38 46.74 -29.38
N GLY A 204 24.01 45.61 -29.76
CA GLY A 204 25.35 45.57 -30.33
C GLY A 204 25.48 46.28 -31.69
N GLN A 205 24.40 46.34 -32.47
CA GLN A 205 24.32 47.10 -33.72
C GLN A 205 24.05 48.60 -33.51
N GLY A 206 23.91 49.06 -32.26
CA GLY A 206 23.56 50.45 -31.95
C GLY A 206 22.13 50.85 -32.31
N LEU A 207 21.25 49.87 -32.57
CA LEU A 207 19.85 50.11 -32.92
C LEU A 207 19.01 50.32 -31.65
N PRO A 208 18.16 51.36 -31.58
CA PRO A 208 17.24 51.52 -30.46
C PRO A 208 16.17 50.43 -30.51
N LEU A 209 15.98 49.71 -29.40
CA LEU A 209 14.93 48.71 -29.27
C LEU A 209 13.58 49.40 -29.08
N SER A 210 12.72 49.37 -30.10
CA SER A 210 11.37 49.95 -30.02
C SER A 210 10.47 49.13 -29.10
N VAL A 211 9.43 49.77 -28.52
CA VAL A 211 8.42 49.08 -27.70
C VAL A 211 7.72 47.95 -28.47
N HIS A 212 7.48 48.17 -29.78
CA HIS A 212 6.90 47.16 -30.67
C HIS A 212 7.81 45.94 -30.82
N ALA A 213 9.10 46.16 -31.11
CA ALA A 213 10.07 45.08 -31.26
C ALA A 213 10.26 44.30 -29.95
N ASP A 214 10.32 44.98 -28.81
CA ASP A 214 10.45 44.30 -27.52
C ASP A 214 9.22 43.44 -27.17
N ALA A 215 8.02 43.92 -27.51
CA ALA A 215 6.78 43.15 -27.36
C ALA A 215 6.74 41.94 -28.31
N ALA A 216 7.16 42.10 -29.56
CA ALA A 216 7.26 41.00 -30.53
C ALA A 216 8.25 39.91 -30.08
N ILE A 217 9.42 40.30 -29.56
CA ILE A 217 10.42 39.37 -29.02
C ILE A 217 9.88 38.64 -27.80
N SER A 218 9.22 39.35 -26.87
CA SER A 218 8.68 38.78 -25.64
C SER A 218 7.56 37.79 -25.89
N SER A 219 6.71 38.06 -26.88
CA SER A 219 5.54 37.22 -27.20
C SER A 219 5.86 36.07 -28.14
N CYS A 220 6.98 36.11 -28.87
CA CYS A 220 7.36 35.05 -29.80
C CYS A 220 7.65 33.73 -29.05
N ALA A 221 6.80 32.73 -29.29
CA ALA A 221 6.91 31.39 -28.70
C ALA A 221 7.66 30.38 -29.60
N ASP A 222 8.09 30.81 -30.79
CA ASP A 222 8.85 29.97 -31.72
C ASP A 222 10.34 30.27 -31.65
N LEU A 223 11.12 29.28 -31.22
CA LEU A 223 12.56 29.37 -31.12
C LEU A 223 13.22 29.60 -32.48
N ALA A 224 12.73 28.97 -33.54
CA ALA A 224 13.30 29.09 -34.88
C ALA A 224 13.15 30.53 -35.40
N THR A 225 11.97 31.13 -35.20
CA THR A 225 11.72 32.54 -35.50
C THR A 225 12.68 33.46 -34.75
N LEU A 226 12.86 33.28 -33.44
CA LEU A 226 13.81 34.08 -32.64
C LEU A 226 15.26 33.95 -33.12
N MET A 227 15.67 32.73 -33.52
CA MET A 227 17.00 32.50 -34.08
C MET A 227 17.17 33.14 -35.46
N ASN A 228 16.16 33.06 -36.32
CA ASN A 228 16.17 33.70 -37.64
C ASN A 228 16.26 35.22 -37.52
N TRP A 229 15.51 35.82 -36.59
CA TRP A 229 15.63 37.25 -36.29
C TRP A 229 17.02 37.61 -35.78
N SER A 230 17.62 36.76 -34.94
CA SER A 230 18.99 36.98 -34.43
C SER A 230 20.02 36.97 -35.55
N MET A 231 19.91 36.03 -36.49
CA MET A 231 20.79 35.95 -37.66
C MET A 231 20.60 37.15 -38.61
N ALA A 232 19.36 37.56 -38.86
CA ALA A 232 19.06 38.74 -39.69
C ALA A 232 19.72 40.01 -39.12
N ILE A 233 19.56 40.26 -37.81
CA ILE A 233 20.18 41.40 -37.12
C ILE A 233 21.71 41.31 -37.17
N ALA A 234 22.30 40.12 -37.00
CA ALA A 234 23.74 39.94 -37.14
C ALA A 234 24.26 40.26 -38.56
N SER A 235 23.43 40.02 -39.59
CA SER A 235 23.73 40.38 -40.99
C SER A 235 23.40 41.83 -41.38
N GLY A 236 22.88 42.63 -40.43
CA GLY A 236 22.51 44.03 -40.67
C GLY A 236 21.10 44.25 -41.24
N ALA A 237 20.27 43.20 -41.29
CA ALA A 237 18.87 43.27 -41.74
C ALA A 237 17.91 43.33 -40.54
N ILE A 238 16.90 44.20 -40.61
CA ILE A 238 15.84 44.28 -39.61
C ILE A 238 14.64 43.46 -40.14
N PRO A 239 14.24 42.37 -39.46
CA PRO A 239 13.03 41.63 -39.83
C PRO A 239 11.79 42.53 -39.78
N ASP A 240 10.85 42.35 -40.71
CA ASP A 240 9.61 43.13 -40.79
C ASP A 240 8.82 43.15 -39.47
N ALA A 241 8.79 42.01 -38.77
CA ALA A 241 8.12 41.86 -37.48
C ALA A 241 8.77 42.67 -36.33
N LEU A 242 10.00 43.19 -36.54
CA LEU A 242 10.73 44.02 -35.59
C LEU A 242 10.85 45.47 -36.05
N ALA A 243 10.38 45.79 -37.27
CA ALA A 243 10.38 47.16 -37.78
C ALA A 243 9.44 48.04 -36.94
N PRO A 244 9.76 49.32 -36.70
CA PRO A 244 8.83 50.23 -36.06
C PRO A 244 7.55 50.32 -36.91
N GLY A 245 6.40 49.96 -36.32
CA GLY A 245 5.11 50.14 -36.98
C GLY A 245 4.92 51.59 -37.41
N ALA A 246 4.43 51.77 -38.64
CA ALA A 246 4.09 53.08 -39.20
C ALA A 246 3.02 53.80 -38.37
#